data_AF-A0A127VHW4-F1
#
_entry.id   AF-A0A127VHW4-F1
#
_cell.length_a   1.000
_cell.length_b   1.000
_cell.length_c   1.000
_cell.angle_alpha   90.00
_cell.angle_beta   90.00
_cell.angle_gamma   90.00
#
_symmetry.space_group_name_H-M   'P 1'
#
loop_
_entity.id
_entity.type
_entity.pdbx_description
1 polymer ?
#
loop_
_entity_poly.entity_id
_entity_poly.type
_entity_poly.pdbx_seq_one_letter_code
_entity_poly.pdbx_strand_id
1 'polypeptide(L)' 'MEPFVLTLAENIHIDVVPAHLNGKDLVYHLFIDGKAHGCLIPYIDDNAQLAWRTDDNIDQVLVQTIGRMIDHYEQFDS' A
#
# COMPACT_ATOMS: atom_id res chain seq x y z
N MET A 1 2.79 -0.32 -13.15
CA MET A 1 3.45 -1.07 -12.07
C MET A 1 2.88 -2.46 -12.03
N GLU A 2 3.73 -3.44 -11.78
CA GLU A 2 3.34 -4.85 -11.65
C GLU A 2 2.99 -5.16 -10.17
N PRO A 3 2.18 -6.19 -9.91
CA PRO A 3 1.96 -6.69 -8.56
C PRO A 3 3.26 -7.17 -7.90
N PHE A 4 3.35 -7.04 -6.57
CA PHE A 4 4.52 -7.45 -5.79
C PHE A 4 4.12 -7.96 -4.41
N VAL A 5 5.06 -8.59 -3.70
CA VAL A 5 4.83 -9.16 -2.37
C VAL A 5 5.68 -8.44 -1.33
N LEU A 6 5.03 -7.97 -0.27
CA LEU A 6 5.70 -7.45 0.92
C LEU A 6 5.70 -8.52 2.02
N THR A 7 6.78 -8.58 2.82
CA THR A 7 6.86 -9.45 3.99
C THR A 7 6.88 -8.61 5.27
N LEU A 8 5.82 -8.71 6.06
CA LEU A 8 5.70 -8.04 7.37
C LEU A 8 6.01 -9.05 8.49
N ALA A 9 6.79 -8.61 9.49
CA ALA A 9 7.11 -9.40 10.69
C ALA A 9 7.61 -10.83 10.40
N GLU A 10 8.40 -10.98 9.33
CA GLU A 10 9.05 -12.22 8.87
C GLU A 10 8.12 -13.34 8.36
N ASN A 11 6.81 -13.28 8.59
CA ASN A 11 5.89 -14.38 8.22
C ASN A 11 4.54 -13.96 7.64
N ILE A 12 4.22 -12.67 7.56
CA ILE A 12 2.99 -12.19 6.94
C ILE A 12 3.33 -11.72 5.53
N HIS A 13 2.88 -12.48 4.53
CA HIS A 13 2.99 -12.08 3.14
C HIS A 13 1.75 -11.26 2.74
N ILE A 14 2.02 -10.10 2.16
CA ILE A 14 0.99 -9.18 1.67
C ILE A 14 1.20 -9.08 0.16
N ASP A 15 0.27 -9.64 -0.62
CA ASP A 15 0.24 -9.39 -2.06
C ASP A 15 -0.32 -7.99 -2.29
N VAL A 16 0.48 -7.15 -2.95
CA VAL A 16 0.13 -5.78 -3.28
C VAL A 16 -0.15 -5.67 -4.77
N VAL A 17 -1.36 -5.26 -5.12
CA VAL A 17 -1.81 -5.10 -6.50
C VAL A 17 -2.10 -3.63 -6.78
N PRO A 18 -1.21 -2.93 -7.52
CA PRO A 18 -1.47 -1.56 -7.96
C PRO A 18 -2.61 -1.49 -8.97
N ALA A 19 -3.50 -0.52 -8.81
CA ALA A 19 -4.64 -0.26 -9.70
C ALA A 19 -4.90 1.25 -9.84
N HIS A 20 -5.58 1.66 -10.90
CA HIS A 20 -6.02 3.05 -11.06
C HIS A 20 -7.51 3.17 -10.77
N LEU A 21 -7.86 3.84 -9.67
CA LEU A 21 -9.23 4.22 -9.36
C LEU A 21 -9.65 5.40 -10.25
N ASN A 22 -10.82 5.28 -10.88
CA ASN A 22 -11.36 6.28 -11.81
C ASN A 22 -10.41 6.68 -12.96
N GLY A 23 -9.45 5.81 -13.29
CA GLY A 23 -8.45 6.04 -14.33
C GLY A 23 -7.40 7.10 -14.01
N LYS A 24 -7.29 7.55 -12.76
CA LYS A 24 -6.36 8.62 -12.35
C LYS A 24 -5.61 8.32 -11.07
N ASP A 25 -6.32 7.90 -10.03
CA ASP A 25 -5.73 7.78 -8.70
C ASP A 25 -5.11 6.40 -8.54
N LEU A 26 -3.81 6.35 -8.24
CA LEU A 26 -3.13 5.09 -7.96
C LEU A 26 -3.57 4.57 -6.59
N VAL A 27 -3.94 3.29 -6.53
CA VAL A 27 -4.42 2.61 -5.33
C VAL A 27 -3.74 1.25 -5.25
N TYR A 28 -3.43 0.79 -4.05
CA TYR A 28 -2.72 -0.46 -3.79
C TYR A 28 -3.63 -1.39 -3.02
N HIS A 29 -4.16 -2.41 -3.70
CA HIS A 29 -4.98 -3.42 -3.05
C HIS A 29 -4.09 -4.40 -2.28
N LEU A 30 -4.45 -4.66 -1.03
CA LEU A 30 -3.74 -5.57 -0.14
C LEU A 30 -4.49 -6.89 -0.05
N PHE A 31 -3.77 -7.99 -0.29
CA PHE A 31 -4.27 -9.33 -0.05
C PHE A 31 -3.37 -10.07 0.93
N ILE A 32 -3.99 -10.81 1.85
CA ILE A 32 -3.30 -11.69 2.80
C ILE A 32 -3.98 -13.05 2.68
N ASP A 33 -3.18 -14.11 2.48
CA ASP A 33 -3.68 -15.46 2.20
C ASP A 33 -4.72 -15.50 1.07
N GLY A 34 -4.53 -14.68 0.04
CA GLY A 34 -5.43 -14.56 -1.12
C GLY A 34 -6.77 -13.85 -0.85
N LYS A 35 -6.98 -13.28 0.34
CA LYS A 35 -8.20 -12.52 0.69
C LYS A 35 -7.93 -11.03 0.62
N ALA A 36 -8.89 -10.26 0.10
CA ALA A 36 -8.79 -8.80 0.10
C ALA A 36 -8.93 -8.27 1.53
N HIS A 37 -7.97 -7.45 1.96
CA HIS A 37 -7.95 -6.80 3.28
C HIS A 37 -8.21 -5.29 3.23
N GLY A 38 -8.12 -4.70 2.04
CA GLY A 38 -8.42 -3.28 1.80
C GLY A 38 -7.45 -2.69 0.79
N CYS A 39 -7.36 -1.37 0.78
CA CYS A 39 -6.44 -0.67 -0.10
C CYS A 39 -5.77 0.54 0.56
N LEU A 40 -4.59 0.87 0.06
CA LEU A 40 -3.83 2.06 0.40
C LEU A 40 -3.87 3.06 -0.75
N ILE A 41 -4.04 4.33 -0.40
CA ILE A 41 -4.09 5.44 -1.33
C ILE A 41 -2.98 6.42 -0.93
N PRO A 42 -1.99 6.66 -1.80
CA PRO A 42 -0.99 7.70 -1.58
C PRO A 42 -1.65 9.07 -1.73
N TYR A 43 -1.23 10.02 -0.90
CA TYR A 43 -1.61 11.43 -1.02
C TYR A 43 -0.46 12.31 -0.55
N ILE A 44 -0.52 13.59 -0.92
CA ILE A 44 0.42 14.60 -0.42
C ILE A 44 -0.24 15.29 0.78
N ASP A 45 0.42 15.24 1.93
CA ASP A 45 -0.06 15.87 3.16
C ASP A 45 0.14 17.40 3.17
N ASP A 46 -0.30 18.06 4.23
CA ASP A 46 -0.18 19.51 4.41
C ASP A 46 1.28 20.00 4.47
N ASN A 47 2.25 19.10 4.68
CA ASN A 47 3.69 19.39 4.70
C ASN A 47 4.37 19.10 3.35
N ALA A 48 3.59 18.84 2.29
CA ALA A 48 4.08 18.43 0.98
C ALA A 48 4.88 17.10 1.01
N GLN A 49 4.57 16.22 1.96
CA GLN A 49 5.17 14.89 2.08
C GLN A 49 4.23 13.81 1.56
N LEU A 50 4.81 12.76 0.95
CA LEU A 50 4.06 11.57 0.60
C LEU A 50 3.58 10.87 1.87
N ALA A 51 2.28 10.64 1.95
CA ALA A 51 1.61 9.99 3.05
C ALA A 51 0.58 8.98 2.53
N TRP A 52 0.13 8.12 3.44
CA TRP A 52 -0.73 6.99 3.10
C TRP A 52 -2.03 7.03 3.88
N ARG A 53 -3.15 6.80 3.19
CA ARG A 53 -4.48 6.67 3.80
C ARG A 53 -5.19 5.43 3.30
N THR A 54 -6.27 5.09 3.98
CA THR A 54 -7.21 4.06 3.57
C THR A 54 -8.62 4.52 3.95
N ASP A 55 -9.60 4.11 3.17
CA ASP A 55 -11.02 4.27 3.49
C ASP A 55 -11.59 2.99 4.13
N ASP A 56 -10.77 1.94 4.26
CA ASP A 56 -11.11 0.66 4.89
C ASP A 56 -10.81 0.67 6.41
N ASN A 57 -11.37 -0.31 7.14
CA ASN A 57 -11.14 -0.45 8.58
C ASN A 57 -9.79 -1.12 8.89
N ILE A 58 -8.69 -0.44 8.57
CA ILE A 58 -7.31 -0.86 8.85
C ILE A 58 -6.71 0.10 9.90
N ASP A 59 -5.98 -0.46 10.86
CA ASP A 59 -5.26 0.32 11.86
C ASP A 59 -4.29 1.32 11.20
N GLN A 60 -4.31 2.58 11.65
CA GLN A 60 -3.50 3.65 11.05
C GLN A 60 -1.99 3.40 11.16
N VAL A 61 -1.52 2.75 12.22
CA VAL A 61 -0.10 2.39 12.35
C VAL A 61 0.27 1.37 11.28
N LEU A 62 -0.62 0.42 10.99
CA LEU A 62 -0.43 -0.57 9.93
C LEU A 62 -0.44 0.10 8.54
N VAL A 63 -1.35 1.03 8.29
CA VAL A 63 -1.39 1.83 7.04
C VAL A 63 -0.05 2.53 6.81
N GLN A 64 0.46 3.26 7.80
CA GLN A 64 1.75 3.95 7.68
C GLN A 64 2.92 2.98 7.52
N THR A 65 2.84 1.78 8.13
CA THR A 65 3.89 0.77 8.04
C THR A 65 3.95 0.15 6.64
N ILE A 66 2.82 -0.30 6.12
CA ILE A 66 2.74 -0.88 4.77
C ILE A 66 3.06 0.19 3.73
N GLY A 67 2.56 1.42 3.88
CA GLY A 67 2.87 2.54 3.00
C GLY A 67 4.38 2.78 2.84
N ARG A 68 5.12 2.84 3.96
CA ARG A 68 6.60 2.97 3.91
C ARG A 68 7.29 1.79 3.22
N MET A 69 6.73 0.59 3.32
CA MET A 69 7.28 -0.58 2.62
C MET A 69 7.04 -0.51 1.11
N ILE A 70 5.88 0.01 0.70
CA ILE A 70 5.59 0.32 -0.71
C ILE A 70 6.56 1.38 -1.22
N ASP A 71 6.76 2.48 -0.48
CA ASP A 71 7.71 3.55 -0.83
C ASP A 71 9.12 2.99 -1.05
N HIS A 72 9.55 2.07 -0.17
CA HIS A 72 10.85 1.42 -0.27
C HIS A 72 10.94 0.54 -1.52
N TYR A 73 9.94 -0.31 -1.76
CA TYR A 73 9.90 -1.17 -2.94
C TYR A 73 9.99 -0.35 -4.24
N GLU A 74 9.22 0.73 -4.35
CA GLU A 74 9.22 1.57 -5.54
C GLU A 74 10.54 2.30 -5.78
N GLN A 75 11.29 2.63 -4.73
CA GLN A 75 12.57 3.32 -4.86
C GLN A 75 13.73 2.40 -5.27
N PHE A 76 13.66 1.11 -4.94
CA PHE A 76 14.81 0.21 -5.03
C PHE A 76 14.60 -1.01 -5.95
N ASP A 77 13.36 -1.40 -6.23
CA ASP A 77 13.02 -2.61 -7.00
C ASP A 77 12.20 -2.32 -8.28
N SER A 78 12.13 -1.05 -8.73
CA SER A 78 11.42 -0.64 -9.96
C SER A 78 12.28 -0.51 -11.22
#